data_AF-A0A7T4X2Z5-F1
#
_entry.id   AF-A0A7T4X2Z5-F1
#
_cell.length_a   1.000
_cell.length_b   1.000
_cell.length_c   1.000
_cell.angle_alpha   90.00
_cell.angle_beta   90.00
_cell.angle_gamma   90.00
#
_symmetry.space_group_name_H-M   'P 1'
#
loop_
_entity.id
_entity.type
_entity.pdbx_description
1 polymer ?
#
loop_
_entity_poly.entity_id
_entity_poly.type
_entity_poly.pdbx_seq_one_letter_code
_entity_poly.pdbx_strand_id
1 'polypeptide(L)'
;MSSNEQSGSVFDKDLLNTLYDTAIAIRKENKDNPKNKTIFSSLTKQAATVEATVHIAYLLASLKDRVLIVNLDGKSFNQVETYINSKAKPNLFTTLKTSMFLSEAIQPTSVERLDVIHIEDLSDEEIVTKFNEYNVLSKLSPLTNYYDHIFIIGPQVDDMENYGTYLELADSAVTIISAKKNDKHELSKYLQKINLFNVKSFGILRKE
;
A
#
# COMPACT_ATOMS: atom_id res chain seq x y z
N MET A 1 4.27 50.26 -6.37
CA MET A 1 5.44 49.35 -6.44
C MET A 1 4.89 47.95 -6.53
N SER A 2 5.06 47.31 -7.69
CA SER A 2 4.41 46.07 -8.08
C SER A 2 5.47 45.01 -8.29
N SER A 3 5.29 43.84 -7.67
CA SER A 3 5.81 42.52 -8.09
C SER A 3 5.34 41.51 -7.01
N ASN A 4 4.16 40.93 -7.17
CA ASN A 4 3.88 39.64 -7.84
C ASN A 4 4.59 38.43 -7.21
N GLU A 5 3.77 37.58 -6.60
CA GLU A 5 3.77 36.11 -6.64
C GLU A 5 5.04 35.40 -7.13
N GLN A 6 5.61 34.58 -6.24
CA GLN A 6 6.03 33.23 -6.61
C GLN A 6 5.45 32.22 -5.62
N SER A 7 4.20 31.85 -5.90
CA SER A 7 3.73 30.48 -5.76
C SER A 7 4.67 29.53 -6.49
N GLY A 8 5.01 28.41 -5.87
CA GLY A 8 5.70 27.32 -6.52
C GLY A 8 6.31 26.39 -5.50
N SER A 9 5.49 25.51 -4.92
CA SER A 9 6.03 24.28 -4.36
C SER A 9 6.80 23.59 -5.49
N VAL A 10 8.12 23.62 -5.45
CA VAL A 10 8.95 22.73 -6.24
C VAL A 10 8.74 21.35 -5.61
N PHE A 11 7.60 20.74 -5.92
CA PHE A 11 7.48 19.30 -5.80
C PHE A 11 8.61 18.72 -6.65
N ASP A 12 9.47 17.94 -6.02
CA ASP A 12 10.64 17.36 -6.63
C ASP A 12 10.24 16.60 -7.90
N LYS A 13 10.59 17.15 -9.05
CA LYS A 13 10.23 16.61 -10.36
C LYS A 13 10.77 15.19 -10.52
N ASP A 14 11.90 14.88 -9.89
CA ASP A 14 12.51 13.56 -9.93
C ASP A 14 11.70 12.56 -9.10
N LEU A 15 11.16 12.96 -7.95
CA LEU A 15 10.23 12.14 -7.18
C LEU A 15 8.94 11.86 -7.96
N LEU A 16 8.35 12.88 -8.60
CA LEU A 16 7.15 12.70 -9.41
C LEU A 16 7.38 11.76 -10.60
N ASN A 17 8.51 11.91 -11.31
CA ASN A 17 8.90 11.00 -12.38
C ASN A 17 9.09 9.57 -11.85
N THR A 18 9.74 9.41 -10.70
CA THR A 18 9.96 8.08 -10.10
C THR A 18 8.63 7.41 -9.71
N LEU A 19 7.70 8.17 -9.12
CA LEU A 19 6.36 7.66 -8.80
C LEU A 19 5.60 7.27 -10.07
N TYR A 20 5.70 8.06 -11.12
CA TYR A 20 5.08 7.76 -12.42
C TYR A 20 5.69 6.51 -13.07
N ASP A 21 7.02 6.41 -13.14
CA ASP A 21 7.71 5.25 -13.72
C ASP A 21 7.38 3.98 -12.93
N THR A 22 7.28 4.09 -11.60
CA THR A 22 6.84 2.98 -10.74
C THR A 22 5.39 2.59 -11.04
N ALA A 23 4.49 3.55 -11.19
CA ALA A 23 3.11 3.30 -11.58
C ALA A 23 3.02 2.57 -12.93
N ILE A 24 3.78 3.01 -13.93
CA ILE A 24 3.81 2.37 -15.25
C ILE A 24 4.40 0.95 -15.18
N ALA A 25 5.45 0.74 -14.37
CA ALA A 25 6.02 -0.59 -14.16
C ALA A 25 5.02 -1.56 -13.53
N ILE A 26 4.32 -1.12 -12.47
CA ILE A 26 3.23 -1.88 -11.83
C ILE A 26 2.11 -2.16 -12.85
N ARG A 27 1.69 -1.14 -13.60
CA ARG A 27 0.63 -1.27 -14.61
C ARG A 27 0.95 -2.33 -15.64
N LYS A 28 2.18 -2.32 -16.16
CA LYS A 28 2.65 -3.30 -17.13
C LYS A 28 2.67 -4.71 -16.54
N GLU A 29 3.19 -4.86 -15.32
CA GLU A 29 3.23 -6.16 -14.65
C GLU A 29 1.82 -6.72 -14.45
N ASN A 30 0.88 -5.91 -13.95
CA ASN A 30 -0.49 -6.38 -13.71
C ASN A 30 -1.24 -6.70 -15.01
N LYS A 31 -0.87 -6.07 -16.13
CA LYS A 31 -1.41 -6.46 -17.44
C LYS A 31 -0.95 -7.86 -17.85
N ASP A 32 0.31 -8.21 -17.59
CA ASP A 32 0.88 -9.51 -17.90
C ASP A 32 0.52 -10.57 -16.83
N ASN A 33 0.25 -10.14 -15.60
CA ASN A 33 -0.15 -10.95 -14.46
C ASN A 33 -1.31 -10.29 -13.67
N PRO A 34 -2.56 -10.45 -14.12
CA PRO A 34 -3.74 -9.77 -13.54
C PRO A 34 -4.04 -10.10 -12.07
N LYS A 35 -3.39 -11.12 -11.51
CA LYS A 35 -3.58 -11.54 -10.12
C LYS A 35 -2.59 -10.90 -9.14
N ASN A 36 -1.69 -10.05 -9.63
CA ASN A 36 -0.60 -9.45 -8.87
C ASN A 36 -1.12 -8.42 -7.83
N LYS A 37 -0.80 -8.69 -6.57
CA LYS A 37 -1.00 -7.81 -5.41
C LYS A 37 0.34 -7.19 -5.04
N THR A 38 0.38 -5.88 -4.87
CA THR A 38 1.63 -5.15 -4.59
C THR A 38 1.63 -4.61 -3.16
N ILE A 39 2.60 -5.01 -2.34
CA ILE A 39 2.80 -4.44 -1.00
C ILE A 39 3.71 -3.23 -1.05
N PHE A 40 3.32 -2.19 -0.33
CA PHE A 40 4.11 -1.00 -0.05
C PHE A 40 4.50 -1.02 1.41
N SER A 41 5.79 -0.83 1.66
CA SER A 41 6.36 -1.06 2.98
C SER A 41 7.68 -0.33 3.15
N SER A 42 8.02 -0.03 4.39
CA SER A 42 9.28 0.63 4.77
C SER A 42 9.81 0.08 6.07
N LEU A 43 11.11 0.24 6.31
CA LEU A 43 11.71 -0.08 7.61
C LEU A 43 11.16 0.83 8.71
N THR A 44 11.18 2.16 8.47
CA THR A 44 10.91 3.18 9.51
C THR A 44 10.05 4.37 9.04
N LYS A 45 9.38 4.28 7.88
CA LYS A 45 8.77 5.44 7.19
C LYS A 45 7.31 5.18 6.80
N GLN A 46 6.45 4.93 7.78
CA GLN A 46 5.01 4.71 7.58
C GLN A 46 4.35 5.83 6.75
N ALA A 47 4.52 7.10 7.14
CA ALA A 47 3.88 8.21 6.42
C ALA A 47 4.30 8.31 4.94
N ALA A 48 5.59 8.08 4.65
CA ALA A 48 6.08 8.08 3.27
C ALA A 48 5.59 6.87 2.47
N THR A 49 5.35 5.74 3.15
CA THR A 49 4.75 4.53 2.55
C THR A 49 3.31 4.82 2.13
N VAL A 50 2.51 5.38 3.03
CA VAL A 50 1.12 5.81 2.74
C VAL A 50 1.11 6.79 1.58
N GLU A 51 1.91 7.86 1.68
CA GLU A 51 1.95 8.91 0.67
C GLU A 51 2.34 8.38 -0.71
N ALA A 52 3.38 7.55 -0.82
CA ALA A 52 3.79 6.95 -2.09
C ALA A 52 2.70 6.04 -2.66
N THR A 53 2.07 5.22 -1.81
CA THR A 53 1.00 4.30 -2.22
C THR A 53 -0.18 5.07 -2.80
N VAL A 54 -0.67 6.09 -2.09
CA VAL A 54 -1.83 6.88 -2.52
C VAL A 54 -1.53 7.66 -3.80
N HIS A 55 -0.33 8.25 -3.94
CA HIS A 55 0.04 8.94 -5.18
C HIS A 55 0.09 8.00 -6.38
N ILE A 56 0.69 6.81 -6.25
CA ILE A 56 0.72 5.82 -7.33
C ILE A 56 -0.70 5.35 -7.66
N ALA A 57 -1.55 5.15 -6.65
CA ALA A 57 -2.96 4.79 -6.85
C ALA A 57 -3.72 5.87 -7.63
N TYR A 58 -3.52 7.14 -7.32
CA TYR A 58 -4.09 8.26 -8.06
C TYR A 58 -3.62 8.33 -9.51
N LEU A 59 -2.33 8.10 -9.76
CA LEU A 59 -1.80 8.05 -11.12
C LEU A 59 -2.49 6.94 -11.93
N LEU A 60 -2.63 5.74 -11.38
CA LEU A 60 -3.29 4.62 -12.06
C LEU A 60 -4.79 4.84 -12.25
N ALA A 61 -5.49 5.36 -11.25
CA ALA A 61 -6.90 5.74 -11.36
C ALA A 61 -7.12 6.81 -12.46
N SER A 62 -6.21 7.78 -12.58
CA SER A 62 -6.24 8.80 -13.65
C SER A 62 -6.06 8.19 -15.04
N LEU A 63 -5.32 7.06 -15.13
CA LEU A 63 -5.14 6.25 -16.33
C LEU A 63 -6.30 5.27 -16.58
N LYS A 64 -7.39 5.41 -15.82
CA LYS A 64 -8.65 4.65 -15.87
C LYS A 64 -8.60 3.21 -15.35
N ASP A 65 -7.52 2.85 -14.66
CA ASP A 65 -7.42 1.56 -13.97
C ASP A 65 -8.20 1.59 -12.65
N ARG A 66 -8.77 0.46 -12.24
CA ARG A 66 -9.44 0.28 -10.95
C ARG A 66 -8.42 -0.16 -9.91
N VAL A 67 -8.30 0.64 -8.85
CA VAL A 67 -7.33 0.43 -7.78
C VAL A 67 -8.06 0.18 -6.46
N LEU A 68 -7.67 -0.88 -5.75
CA LEU A 68 -8.07 -1.13 -4.38
C LEU A 68 -6.87 -0.96 -3.45
N ILE A 69 -6.98 -0.07 -2.48
CA ILE A 69 -6.01 0.02 -1.38
C ILE A 69 -6.52 -0.82 -0.21
N VAL A 70 -5.71 -1.77 0.25
CA VAL A 70 -5.94 -2.58 1.44
C VAL A 70 -4.94 -2.11 2.49
N ASN A 71 -5.41 -1.25 3.39
CA ASN A 71 -4.57 -0.76 4.48
C ASN A 71 -4.56 -1.77 5.63
N LEU A 72 -3.44 -2.48 5.75
CA LEU A 72 -3.17 -3.46 6.80
C LEU A 72 -2.34 -2.88 7.95
N ASP A 73 -2.18 -1.56 7.98
CA ASP A 73 -1.54 -0.83 9.07
C ASP A 73 -2.60 0.07 9.73
N GLY A 74 -3.21 -0.44 10.81
CA GLY A 74 -4.27 0.26 11.55
C GLY A 74 -3.81 1.63 12.09
N LYS A 75 -2.54 1.74 12.48
CA LYS A 75 -1.93 2.99 12.98
C LYS A 75 -1.87 4.07 11.90
N SER A 76 -1.83 3.67 10.63
CA SER A 76 -1.80 4.57 9.48
C SER A 76 -3.17 5.05 9.00
N PHE A 77 -4.28 4.53 9.57
CA PHE A 77 -5.66 4.81 9.12
C PHE A 77 -5.92 6.31 8.85
N ASN A 78 -5.67 7.17 9.84
CA ASN A 78 -5.91 8.60 9.72
C ASN A 78 -5.07 9.26 8.61
N GLN A 79 -3.84 8.77 8.40
CA GLN A 79 -2.96 9.29 7.34
C GLN A 79 -3.52 8.93 5.96
N VAL A 80 -3.92 7.67 5.77
CA VAL A 80 -4.50 7.21 4.50
C VAL A 80 -5.78 8.00 4.17
N GLU A 81 -6.70 8.13 5.13
CA GLU A 81 -7.94 8.88 4.93
C GLU A 81 -7.69 10.37 4.63
N THR A 82 -6.68 10.97 5.25
CA THR A 82 -6.29 12.37 4.97
C THR A 82 -5.78 12.51 3.53
N TYR A 83 -4.91 11.59 3.08
CA TYR A 83 -4.37 11.64 1.72
C TYR A 83 -5.42 11.32 0.66
N ILE A 84 -6.31 10.37 0.93
CA ILE A 84 -7.36 9.94 0.00
C ILE A 84 -8.56 10.90 0.00
N ASN A 85 -8.74 11.67 1.08
CA ASN A 85 -9.92 12.49 1.34
C ASN A 85 -11.21 11.65 1.32
N SER A 86 -11.25 10.59 2.13
CA SER A 86 -12.38 9.70 2.34
C SER A 86 -12.99 9.85 3.73
N LYS A 87 -14.12 9.15 3.95
CA LYS A 87 -14.77 8.98 5.26
C LYS A 87 -14.99 7.49 5.56
N ALA A 88 -14.10 6.65 5.04
CA ALA A 88 -14.14 5.22 5.26
C ALA A 88 -13.86 4.92 6.74
N LYS A 89 -14.34 3.78 7.21
CA LYS A 89 -14.16 3.31 8.57
C LYS A 89 -13.28 2.07 8.58
N PRO A 90 -12.46 1.87 9.61
CA PRO A 90 -11.77 0.60 9.78
C PRO A 90 -12.79 -0.48 10.18
N ASN A 91 -13.00 -1.46 9.30
CA ASN A 91 -14.09 -2.44 9.48
C ASN A 91 -13.79 -3.83 8.90
N LEU A 92 -12.56 -4.13 8.46
CA LEU A 92 -12.26 -5.41 7.81
C LEU A 92 -12.65 -6.61 8.69
N PHE A 93 -12.14 -6.68 9.92
CA PHE A 93 -12.36 -7.85 10.76
C PHE A 93 -13.76 -7.89 11.35
N THR A 94 -14.35 -6.73 11.65
CA THR A 94 -15.75 -6.61 12.06
C THR A 94 -16.67 -7.14 10.96
N THR A 95 -16.37 -6.82 9.70
CA THR A 95 -17.11 -7.35 8.55
C THR A 95 -16.92 -8.84 8.39
N LEU A 96 -15.68 -9.34 8.49
CA LEU A 96 -15.38 -10.78 8.35
C LEU A 96 -15.97 -11.65 9.47
N LYS A 97 -16.29 -11.05 10.62
CA LYS A 97 -17.02 -11.72 11.71
C LYS A 97 -18.47 -12.04 11.35
N THR A 98 -19.10 -11.21 10.52
CA THR A 98 -20.53 -11.33 10.17
C THR A 98 -20.78 -11.70 8.71
N SER A 99 -19.77 -11.57 7.84
CA SER A 99 -19.86 -11.88 6.42
C SER A 99 -18.70 -12.77 5.96
N MET A 100 -19.03 -13.68 5.04
CA MET A 100 -18.03 -14.49 4.36
C MET A 100 -17.32 -13.71 3.23
N PHE A 101 -17.82 -12.54 2.84
CA PHE A 101 -17.35 -11.79 1.68
C PHE A 101 -16.54 -10.56 2.09
N LEU A 102 -15.25 -10.55 1.72
CA LEU A 102 -14.36 -9.40 1.96
C LEU A 102 -14.78 -8.17 1.15
N SER A 103 -15.56 -8.34 0.08
CA SER A 103 -16.12 -7.24 -0.71
C SER A 103 -17.05 -6.32 0.09
N GLU A 104 -17.64 -6.79 1.19
CA GLU A 104 -18.48 -5.95 2.06
C GLU A 104 -17.66 -4.96 2.91
N ALA A 105 -16.35 -5.17 3.05
CA ALA A 105 -15.45 -4.25 3.73
C ALA A 105 -14.94 -3.13 2.80
N ILE A 106 -15.19 -3.24 1.49
CA ILE A 106 -14.78 -2.26 0.49
C ILE A 106 -15.60 -0.99 0.66
N GLN A 107 -14.91 0.13 0.77
CA GLN A 107 -15.52 1.45 0.90
C GLN A 107 -15.05 2.34 -0.25
N PRO A 108 -15.98 2.96 -0.99
CA PRO A 108 -15.61 3.86 -2.06
C PRO A 108 -14.99 5.14 -1.52
N THR A 109 -13.99 5.64 -2.24
CA THR A 109 -13.35 6.92 -1.92
C THR A 109 -14.01 8.06 -2.69
N SER A 110 -13.58 9.31 -2.44
CA SER A 110 -14.01 10.45 -3.25
C SER A 110 -13.39 10.46 -4.65
N VAL A 111 -12.39 9.60 -4.90
CA VAL A 111 -11.69 9.49 -6.19
C VAL A 111 -12.27 8.34 -7.00
N GLU A 112 -12.69 8.65 -8.23
CA GLU A 112 -13.25 7.66 -9.16
C GLU A 112 -12.26 6.51 -9.37
N ARG A 113 -12.73 5.25 -9.31
CA ARG A 113 -11.95 4.02 -9.52
C ARG A 113 -10.87 3.76 -8.47
N LEU A 114 -10.96 4.44 -7.32
CA LEU A 114 -10.16 4.14 -6.16
C LEU A 114 -11.08 3.77 -5.00
N ASP A 115 -10.92 2.54 -4.52
CA ASP A 115 -11.64 2.03 -3.37
C ASP A 115 -10.64 1.65 -2.27
N VAL A 116 -11.12 1.54 -1.03
CA VAL A 116 -10.26 1.26 0.13
C VAL A 116 -10.88 0.24 1.08
N ILE A 117 -10.02 -0.55 1.73
CA ILE A 117 -10.32 -1.39 2.88
C ILE A 117 -9.38 -0.98 4.00
N HIS A 118 -9.91 -0.85 5.21
CA HIS A 118 -9.14 -0.54 6.41
C HIS A 118 -9.32 -1.63 7.46
N ILE A 119 -8.21 -2.05 8.07
CA ILE A 119 -8.24 -2.82 9.31
C ILE A 119 -8.49 -1.92 10.52
N GLU A 120 -9.09 -2.51 11.55
CA GLU A 120 -9.20 -1.96 12.88
C GLU A 120 -7.83 -1.69 13.52
N ASP A 121 -7.78 -0.70 14.43
CA ASP A 121 -6.60 -0.43 15.25
C ASP A 121 -6.49 -1.52 16.32
N LEU A 122 -5.69 -2.54 15.99
CA LEU A 122 -5.46 -3.74 16.79
C LEU A 122 -3.96 -3.91 17.00
N SER A 123 -3.58 -4.70 18.01
CA SER A 123 -2.18 -5.09 18.17
C SER A 123 -1.70 -6.00 17.03
N ASP A 124 -0.39 -5.99 16.79
CA ASP A 124 0.24 -6.77 15.73
C ASP A 124 -0.04 -8.27 15.85
N GLU A 125 -0.06 -8.81 17.07
CA GLU A 125 -0.39 -10.21 17.38
C GLU A 125 -1.86 -10.55 17.05
N GLU A 126 -2.78 -9.63 17.37
CA GLU A 126 -4.20 -9.79 17.04
C GLU A 126 -4.43 -9.76 15.53
N ILE A 127 -3.74 -8.88 14.80
CA ILE A 127 -3.85 -8.79 13.35
C ILE A 127 -3.42 -10.11 12.71
N VAL A 128 -2.24 -10.64 13.10
CA VAL A 128 -1.73 -11.91 12.57
C VAL A 128 -2.69 -13.07 12.88
N THR A 129 -3.23 -13.10 14.09
CA THR A 129 -4.20 -14.14 14.49
C THR A 129 -5.47 -14.04 13.65
N LYS A 130 -5.99 -12.83 13.41
CA LYS A 130 -7.20 -12.62 12.62
C LYS A 130 -7.01 -12.86 11.13
N PHE A 131 -5.82 -12.59 10.57
CA PHE A 131 -5.51 -12.96 9.18
C PHE A 131 -5.64 -14.45 8.95
N ASN A 132 -5.16 -15.25 9.91
CA ASN A 132 -5.29 -16.71 9.88
C ASN A 132 -6.74 -17.16 10.15
N GLU A 133 -7.39 -16.63 11.19
CA GLU A 133 -8.77 -16.97 11.57
C GLU A 133 -9.75 -16.75 10.40
N TYR A 134 -9.64 -15.61 9.72
CA TYR A 134 -10.55 -15.24 8.63
C TYR A 134 -10.01 -15.57 7.24
N ASN A 135 -8.85 -16.23 7.14
CA ASN A 135 -8.21 -16.62 5.88
C ASN A 135 -8.19 -15.46 4.84
N VAL A 136 -7.65 -14.31 5.26
CA VAL A 136 -7.69 -13.06 4.48
C VAL A 136 -7.06 -13.22 3.10
N LEU A 137 -5.99 -14.01 2.96
CA LEU A 137 -5.35 -14.32 1.68
C LEU A 137 -6.34 -14.91 0.66
N SER A 138 -7.09 -15.93 1.07
CA SER A 138 -8.06 -16.60 0.19
C SER A 138 -9.20 -15.67 -0.23
N LYS A 139 -9.53 -14.68 0.61
CA LYS A 139 -10.62 -13.73 0.37
C LYS A 139 -10.20 -12.49 -0.43
N LEU A 140 -8.92 -12.10 -0.36
CA LEU A 140 -8.35 -11.04 -1.21
C LEU A 140 -8.18 -11.49 -2.67
N SER A 141 -7.79 -12.75 -2.87
CA SER A 141 -7.47 -13.26 -4.22
C SER A 141 -8.59 -13.07 -5.26
N PRO A 142 -9.88 -13.34 -4.95
CA PRO A 142 -10.98 -13.11 -5.90
C PRO A 142 -11.19 -11.64 -6.30
N LEU A 143 -10.72 -10.67 -5.51
CA LEU A 143 -10.87 -9.24 -5.81
C LEU A 143 -10.04 -8.81 -7.02
N THR A 144 -9.02 -9.57 -7.39
CA THR A 144 -8.21 -9.34 -8.60
C THR A 144 -9.01 -9.45 -9.90
N ASN A 145 -10.23 -10.02 -9.86
CA ASN A 145 -11.13 -10.03 -11.01
C ASN A 145 -11.88 -8.70 -11.22
N TYR A 146 -11.89 -7.81 -10.22
CA TYR A 146 -12.67 -6.57 -10.22
C TYR A 146 -11.79 -5.32 -10.25
N TYR A 147 -10.56 -5.44 -9.78
CA TYR A 147 -9.56 -4.38 -9.73
C TYR A 147 -8.36 -4.74 -10.58
N ASP A 148 -7.90 -3.76 -11.37
CA ASP A 148 -6.66 -3.88 -12.14
C ASP A 148 -5.44 -3.89 -11.20
N HIS A 149 -5.56 -3.22 -10.05
CA HIS A 149 -4.51 -3.13 -9.03
C HIS A 149 -5.05 -3.34 -7.62
N ILE A 150 -4.39 -4.21 -6.84
CA ILE A 150 -4.60 -4.30 -5.40
C ILE A 150 -3.29 -3.91 -4.71
N PHE A 151 -3.34 -2.82 -3.96
CA PHE A 151 -2.22 -2.30 -3.19
C PHE A 151 -2.41 -2.61 -1.72
N ILE A 152 -1.37 -3.16 -1.10
CA ILE A 152 -1.35 -3.49 0.32
C ILE A 152 -0.44 -2.48 1.00
N ILE A 153 -0.96 -1.72 1.97
CA ILE A 153 -0.11 -0.91 2.85
C ILE A 153 0.22 -1.79 4.05
N GLY A 154 1.49 -2.20 4.13
CA GLY A 154 2.00 -2.93 5.30
C GLY A 154 2.45 -1.97 6.41
N PRO A 155 2.48 -2.43 7.67
CA PRO A 155 3.07 -1.68 8.78
C PRO A 155 4.58 -1.51 8.60
N GLN A 156 5.21 -0.76 9.51
CA GLN A 156 6.67 -0.64 9.54
C GLN A 156 7.30 -2.01 9.84
N VAL A 157 8.37 -2.34 9.11
CA VAL A 157 9.01 -3.66 9.20
C VAL A 157 9.73 -3.84 10.54
N ASP A 158 10.41 -2.80 11.03
CA ASP A 158 11.25 -2.89 12.23
C ASP A 158 10.43 -3.16 13.50
N ASP A 159 9.14 -2.80 13.48
CA ASP A 159 8.20 -3.01 14.58
C ASP A 159 7.62 -4.44 14.62
N MET A 160 8.02 -5.33 13.69
CA MET A 160 7.34 -6.62 13.49
C MET A 160 8.24 -7.84 13.33
N GLU A 161 8.14 -8.76 14.29
CA GLU A 161 8.78 -10.08 14.20
C GLU A 161 8.23 -10.89 13.01
N ASN A 162 6.90 -10.96 12.89
CA ASN A 162 6.19 -11.81 11.92
C ASN A 162 5.75 -11.07 10.64
N TYR A 163 6.58 -10.15 10.13
CA TYR A 163 6.28 -9.44 8.86
C TYR A 163 6.03 -10.38 7.65
N GLY A 164 6.46 -11.65 7.75
CA GLY A 164 6.20 -12.67 6.74
C GLY A 164 4.72 -12.84 6.41
N THR A 165 3.82 -12.71 7.40
CA THR A 165 2.37 -12.83 7.18
C THR A 165 1.84 -11.77 6.21
N TYR A 166 2.42 -10.57 6.19
CA TYR A 166 2.06 -9.53 5.22
C TYR A 166 2.64 -9.81 3.83
N LEU A 167 3.85 -10.37 3.77
CA LEU A 167 4.49 -10.75 2.51
C LEU A 167 3.77 -11.91 1.83
N GLU A 168 3.19 -12.85 2.59
CA GLU A 168 2.35 -13.94 2.04
C GLU A 168 1.11 -13.42 1.30
N LEU A 169 0.65 -12.20 1.61
CA LEU A 169 -0.49 -11.57 0.95
C LEU A 169 -0.12 -10.90 -0.37
N ALA A 170 1.16 -10.77 -0.70
CA ALA A 170 1.65 -10.00 -1.82
C ALA A 170 2.42 -10.86 -2.83
N ASP A 171 2.36 -10.48 -4.10
CA ASP A 171 3.14 -11.10 -5.18
C ASP A 171 4.31 -10.21 -5.60
N SER A 172 4.20 -8.90 -5.34
CA SER A 172 5.23 -7.91 -5.61
C SER A 172 5.34 -6.86 -4.51
N ALA A 173 6.46 -6.14 -4.45
CA ALA A 173 6.74 -5.13 -3.43
C ALA A 173 7.37 -3.86 -3.99
N VAL A 174 6.96 -2.72 -3.42
CA VAL A 174 7.63 -1.43 -3.52
C VAL A 174 8.20 -1.10 -2.13
N THR A 175 9.51 -0.93 -2.04
CA THR A 175 10.18 -0.62 -0.77
C THR A 175 10.42 0.88 -0.66
N ILE A 176 9.94 1.53 0.40
CA ILE A 176 10.18 2.94 0.67
C ILE A 176 11.30 3.06 1.71
N ILE A 177 12.32 3.86 1.40
CA ILE A 177 13.46 4.11 2.29
C ILE A 177 13.72 5.60 2.48
N SER A 178 14.35 5.95 3.60
CA SER A 178 14.74 7.32 3.93
C SER A 178 15.98 7.73 3.14
N ALA A 179 15.99 8.85 2.43
CA ALA A 179 17.21 9.35 1.77
C ALA A 179 18.34 9.63 2.78
N LYS A 180 17.99 9.97 4.04
CA LYS A 180 18.93 10.41 5.10
C LYS A 180 19.35 9.32 6.08
N LYS A 181 18.56 8.25 6.23
CA LYS A 181 18.78 7.20 7.25
C LYS A 181 18.53 5.82 6.65
N ASN A 182 19.55 5.27 6.01
CA ASN A 182 19.52 3.91 5.45
C ASN A 182 20.60 3.07 6.10
N ASP A 183 20.21 2.22 7.05
CA ASP A 183 21.08 1.10 7.41
C ASP A 183 21.05 0.07 6.28
N LYS A 184 22.18 -0.07 5.58
CA LYS A 184 22.33 -1.00 4.46
C LYS A 184 22.13 -2.45 4.90
N HIS A 185 22.45 -2.79 6.15
CA HIS A 185 22.30 -4.12 6.70
C HIS A 185 20.83 -4.48 6.95
N GLU A 186 20.06 -3.57 7.57
CA GLU A 186 18.62 -3.76 7.79
C GLU A 186 17.86 -3.84 6.47
N LEU A 187 18.18 -2.97 5.51
CA LEU A 187 17.61 -3.03 4.17
C LEU A 187 17.95 -4.35 3.46
N SER A 188 19.19 -4.82 3.56
CA SER A 188 19.59 -6.10 2.97
C SER A 188 18.83 -7.27 3.60
N LYS A 189 18.63 -7.27 4.92
CA LYS A 189 17.83 -8.28 5.62
C LYS A 189 16.38 -8.27 5.14
N TYR A 190 15.79 -7.09 4.99
CA TYR A 190 14.43 -6.95 4.51
C TYR A 190 14.26 -7.43 3.05
N LEU A 191 15.19 -7.05 2.16
CA LEU A 191 15.18 -7.53 0.76
C LEU A 191 15.38 -9.05 0.67
N GLN A 192 16.20 -9.64 1.54
CA GLN A 192 16.30 -11.09 1.66
C GLN A 192 14.97 -11.71 2.10
N LYS A 193 14.27 -11.10 3.06
CA LYS A 193 12.93 -11.54 3.50
C LYS A 193 11.94 -11.52 2.34
N ILE A 194 11.84 -10.42 1.58
CA ILE A 194 11.02 -10.32 0.35
C ILE A 194 11.30 -11.50 -0.60
N ASN A 195 12.58 -11.79 -0.86
CA ASN A 195 12.96 -12.88 -1.76
C ASN A 195 12.57 -14.27 -1.23
N LEU A 196 12.62 -14.50 0.09
CA LEU A 196 12.20 -15.77 0.69
C LEU A 196 10.71 -16.06 0.48
N PHE A 197 9.89 -15.01 0.39
CA PHE A 197 8.45 -15.12 0.11
C PHE A 197 8.13 -15.07 -1.40
N ASN A 198 9.15 -15.13 -2.27
CA ASN A 198 9.02 -15.01 -3.73
C ASN A 198 8.31 -13.72 -4.18
N VAL A 199 8.41 -12.65 -3.39
CA VAL A 199 7.80 -11.37 -3.70
C VAL A 199 8.69 -10.60 -4.67
N LYS A 200 8.19 -10.25 -5.85
CA LYS A 200 8.94 -9.52 -6.87
C LYS A 200 9.11 -8.05 -6.49
N SER A 201 10.36 -7.56 -6.41
CA SER A 201 10.59 -6.14 -6.13
C SER A 201 10.44 -5.28 -7.40
N PHE A 202 9.65 -4.20 -7.31
CA PHE A 202 9.63 -3.12 -8.31
C PHE A 202 10.73 -2.07 -8.09
N GLY A 203 11.51 -2.21 -7.02
CA GLY A 203 12.59 -1.29 -6.67
C GLY A 203 12.31 -0.52 -5.38
N ILE A 204 13.16 0.49 -5.17
CA ILE A 204 13.21 1.25 -3.93
C ILE A 204 12.94 2.73 -4.20
N LEU A 205 11.93 3.26 -3.54
CA LEU A 205 11.62 4.69 -3.54
C LEU A 205 12.37 5.38 -2.39
N ARG A 206 13.16 6.39 -2.73
CA ARG A 206 13.88 7.22 -1.75
C ARG A 206 13.06 8.47 -1.44
N LYS A 207 12.71 8.65 -0.18
CA LYS A 207 11.94 9.80 0.34
C LYS A 207 12.77 10.56 1.38
N GLU A 208 12.75 11.89 1.30
CA GLU A 208 13.54 12.78 2.20
C GLU A 208 13.13 12.78 3.68
#